data_AF-A0A370X1G6-F1
#
_entry.id   AF-A0A370X1G6-F1
#
_cell.length_a   1.000
_cell.length_b   1.000
_cell.length_c   1.000
_cell.angle_alpha   90.00
_cell.angle_beta   90.00
_cell.angle_gamma   90.00
#
_symmetry.space_group_name_H-M   'P 1'
#
loop_
_entity.id
_entity.type
_entity.pdbx_description
1 polymer ?
#
loop_
_entity_poly.entity_id
_entity_poly.type
_entity_poly.pdbx_seq_one_letter_code
_entity_poly.pdbx_strand_id
1 'polypeptide(L)'
;MRRGDIALINQIRPLLRHYIVDHGPLRGLVQGAHEDAFLEQIVESLRRVKFVESVRLRGISSLRANPHSDLFDPIRAAIMYVKEGRDHDEACWLVFLSTLIGKHLHAGWVTTAQIYGALGDRNIWSFQRVQNDPMLFRQWLEAHQAGIQRKVGNHRKYLSLSGTKPHAAGSAVETYVTWVNERGTHKDLFDHALQQANQNPMAAFEILFESMTAVDTFGRTGRFDYLTMIGKVGLASLIPDSPHLIGATGPLAGAHLLFDGDKKSRTSATVLDRKLVELGNAIQVRMDVLEDAVCNWQKNPSNFVPFRG
;
A
#
# COMPACT_ATOMS: atom_id res chain seq x y z
N MET A 1 -9.55 -24.04 1.01
CA MET A 1 -9.05 -23.20 2.11
C MET A 1 -8.01 -23.98 2.93
N ARG A 2 -6.91 -23.38 3.42
CA ARG A 2 -5.87 -24.10 4.19
C ARG A 2 -6.33 -24.28 5.64
N ARG A 3 -5.78 -25.27 6.37
CA ARG A 3 -6.16 -25.52 7.78
C ARG A 3 -6.01 -24.27 8.69
N GLY A 4 -4.92 -23.52 8.52
CA GLY A 4 -4.70 -22.28 9.30
C GLY A 4 -5.70 -21.17 8.98
N ASP A 5 -6.29 -21.18 7.79
CA ASP A 5 -7.29 -20.19 7.39
C ASP A 5 -8.63 -20.48 8.07
N ILE A 6 -9.02 -21.76 8.15
CA ILE A 6 -10.20 -22.21 8.88
C ILE A 6 -10.08 -21.81 10.35
N ALA A 7 -8.90 -21.97 10.95
CA ALA A 7 -8.65 -21.55 12.33
C ALA A 7 -8.85 -20.05 12.52
N LEU A 8 -8.35 -19.20 11.61
CA LEU A 8 -8.55 -17.74 11.67
C LEU A 8 -10.02 -17.36 11.51
N ILE A 9 -10.74 -17.99 10.57
CA ILE A 9 -12.19 -17.76 10.41
C ILE A 9 -12.93 -18.13 11.69
N ASN A 10 -12.60 -19.25 12.31
CA ASN A 10 -13.21 -19.70 13.56
C ASN A 10 -12.91 -18.77 14.75
N GLN A 11 -11.81 -18.00 14.70
CA GLN A 11 -11.50 -16.97 15.69
C GLN A 11 -12.26 -15.66 15.43
N ILE A 12 -12.36 -15.23 14.17
CA ILE A 12 -12.94 -13.92 13.81
C ILE A 12 -14.47 -13.97 13.81
N ARG A 13 -15.08 -15.07 13.34
CA ARG A 13 -16.52 -15.20 13.17
C ARG A 13 -17.32 -14.98 14.47
N PRO A 14 -16.93 -15.54 15.63
CA PRO A 14 -17.62 -15.25 16.89
C PRO A 14 -17.57 -13.77 17.29
N LEU A 15 -16.42 -13.10 17.09
CA LEU A 15 -16.27 -11.67 17.37
C LEU A 15 -17.16 -10.82 16.45
N LEU A 16 -17.22 -11.15 15.16
CA LEU A 16 -18.10 -10.50 14.20
C LEU A 16 -19.58 -10.65 14.59
N ARG A 17 -19.98 -11.84 15.01
CA ARG A 17 -21.36 -12.11 15.48
C ARG A 17 -21.67 -11.36 16.76
N HIS A 18 -20.73 -11.28 17.70
CA HIS A 18 -20.90 -10.50 18.91
C HIS A 18 -21.08 -9.00 18.60
N TYR A 19 -20.24 -8.45 17.72
CA TYR A 19 -20.41 -7.08 17.23
C TYR A 19 -21.79 -6.83 16.60
N ILE A 20 -22.30 -7.78 15.81
CA ILE A 20 -23.66 -7.68 15.21
C ILE A 20 -24.76 -7.66 16.28
N VAL A 21 -24.60 -8.41 17.38
CA VAL A 21 -25.56 -8.39 18.50
C VAL A 21 -25.56 -7.03 19.18
N ASP A 22 -24.39 -6.45 19.43
CA ASP A 22 -24.24 -5.22 20.23
C ASP A 22 -24.54 -3.94 19.43
N HIS A 23 -24.22 -3.93 18.13
CA HIS A 23 -24.30 -2.73 17.27
C HIS A 23 -25.39 -2.82 16.19
N GLY A 24 -26.07 -3.96 16.10
CA GLY A 24 -27.11 -4.23 15.11
C GLY A 24 -26.58 -4.85 13.81
N PRO A 25 -27.49 -5.14 12.85
CA PRO A 25 -27.16 -5.93 11.67
C PRO A 25 -26.19 -5.21 10.73
N LEU A 26 -25.12 -5.91 10.34
CA LEU A 26 -24.34 -5.60 9.15
C LEU A 26 -25.15 -6.03 7.92
N ARG A 27 -25.91 -5.09 7.34
CA ARG A 27 -26.92 -5.38 6.30
C ARG A 27 -26.33 -6.09 5.07
N GLY A 28 -25.05 -5.89 4.79
CA GLY A 28 -24.34 -6.57 3.71
C GLY A 28 -24.09 -8.06 3.95
N LEU A 29 -24.18 -8.54 5.20
CA LEU A 29 -23.85 -9.91 5.60
C LEU A 29 -25.07 -10.79 5.92
N VAL A 30 -26.29 -10.30 5.68
CA VAL A 30 -27.53 -11.02 6.01
C VAL A 30 -27.62 -12.38 5.29
N GLN A 31 -27.01 -12.51 4.11
CA GLN A 31 -26.90 -13.77 3.40
C GLN A 31 -25.65 -14.53 3.89
N GLY A 32 -25.80 -15.81 4.29
CA GLY A 32 -24.67 -16.59 4.84
C GLY A 32 -23.44 -16.64 3.92
N ALA A 33 -23.66 -16.74 2.60
CA ALA A 33 -22.57 -16.70 1.61
C ALA A 33 -21.79 -15.37 1.61
N HIS A 34 -22.42 -14.26 2.02
CA HIS A 34 -21.75 -12.97 2.14
C HIS A 34 -20.82 -12.90 3.35
N GLU A 35 -21.28 -13.42 4.50
CA GLU A 35 -20.45 -13.56 5.70
C GLU A 35 -19.23 -14.42 5.41
N ASP A 36 -19.42 -15.57 4.76
CA ASP A 36 -18.33 -16.50 4.42
C ASP A 36 -17.31 -15.84 3.49
N ALA A 37 -17.75 -15.25 2.38
CA ALA A 37 -16.86 -14.58 1.44
C ALA A 37 -16.13 -13.38 2.08
N PHE A 38 -16.79 -12.63 2.97
CA PHE A 38 -16.16 -11.52 3.69
C PHE A 38 -15.05 -12.00 4.64
N LEU A 39 -15.32 -13.05 5.43
CA LEU A 39 -14.33 -13.66 6.32
C LEU A 39 -13.15 -14.24 5.52
N GLU A 40 -13.41 -14.85 4.37
CA GLU A 40 -12.36 -15.34 3.47
C GLU A 40 -11.49 -14.20 2.94
N GLN A 41 -12.07 -13.03 2.62
CA GLN A 41 -11.31 -11.85 2.20
C GLN A 41 -10.48 -11.27 3.35
N ILE A 42 -11.00 -11.22 4.59
CA ILE A 42 -10.21 -10.83 5.76
C ILE A 42 -8.99 -11.75 5.91
N VAL A 43 -9.20 -13.07 5.83
CA VAL A 43 -8.08 -14.02 5.97
C VAL A 43 -7.09 -13.91 4.83
N GLU A 44 -7.53 -13.71 3.59
CA GLU A 44 -6.63 -13.47 2.46
C GLU A 44 -5.80 -12.20 2.67
N SER A 45 -6.41 -11.11 3.14
CA SER A 45 -5.71 -9.87 3.48
C SER A 45 -4.70 -10.06 4.61
N LEU A 46 -5.05 -10.79 5.67
CA LEU A 46 -4.13 -11.16 6.75
C LEU A 46 -2.93 -11.95 6.21
N ARG A 47 -3.14 -12.88 5.28
CA ARG A 47 -2.04 -13.65 4.66
C ARG A 47 -1.08 -12.75 3.90
N ARG A 48 -1.58 -11.75 3.16
CA ARG A 48 -0.71 -10.85 2.39
C ARG A 48 0.15 -9.99 3.31
N VAL A 49 -0.40 -9.51 4.44
CA VAL A 49 0.39 -8.82 5.47
C VAL A 49 1.44 -9.76 6.07
N LYS A 50 1.02 -10.94 6.55
CA LYS A 50 1.92 -11.96 7.12
C LYS A 50 2.99 -12.45 6.14
N PHE A 51 2.69 -12.45 4.83
CA PHE A 51 3.66 -12.84 3.82
C PHE A 51 4.86 -11.90 3.83
N VAL A 52 4.63 -10.58 3.83
CA VAL A 52 5.71 -9.59 3.88
C VAL A 52 6.52 -9.75 5.17
N GLU A 53 5.85 -9.91 6.32
CA GLU A 53 6.51 -10.17 7.61
C GLU A 53 7.34 -11.46 7.57
N SER A 54 6.82 -12.53 6.98
CA SER A 54 7.55 -13.80 6.86
C SER A 54 8.76 -13.72 5.92
N VAL A 55 8.71 -12.87 4.88
CA VAL A 55 9.83 -12.62 3.98
C VAL A 55 10.97 -11.92 4.74
N ARG A 56 10.65 -11.03 5.68
CA ARG A 56 11.65 -10.40 6.58
C ARG A 56 12.43 -11.42 7.39
N LEU A 57 11.88 -12.60 7.66
CA LEU A 57 12.58 -13.64 8.44
C LEU A 57 13.52 -14.51 7.60
N ARG A 58 13.50 -14.41 6.27
CA ARG A 58 14.26 -15.29 5.36
C ARG A 58 15.52 -14.61 4.81
N GLY A 59 16.47 -15.40 4.33
CA GLY A 59 17.54 -14.90 3.49
C GLY A 59 17.00 -14.37 2.16
N ILE A 60 17.44 -13.20 1.74
CA ILE A 60 17.04 -12.58 0.47
C ILE A 60 18.30 -12.48 -0.40
N SER A 61 18.20 -12.95 -1.64
CA SER A 61 19.30 -12.83 -2.61
C SER A 61 19.57 -11.36 -2.95
N SER A 62 20.84 -10.96 -2.97
CA SER A 62 21.27 -9.63 -3.40
C SER A 62 20.83 -9.28 -4.83
N LEU A 63 20.60 -10.29 -5.67
CA LEU A 63 20.06 -10.13 -7.02
C LEU A 63 18.64 -9.53 -7.04
N ARG A 64 17.93 -9.47 -5.91
CA ARG A 64 16.63 -8.77 -5.81
C ARG A 64 16.76 -7.25 -5.95
N ALA A 65 17.92 -6.68 -5.61
CA ALA A 65 18.20 -5.25 -5.70
C ALA A 65 18.78 -4.82 -7.07
N ASN A 66 19.20 -5.78 -7.90
CA ASN A 66 19.74 -5.49 -9.23
C ASN A 66 18.60 -5.36 -10.25
N PRO A 67 18.34 -4.17 -10.83
CA PRO A 67 17.28 -3.97 -11.83
C PRO A 67 17.49 -4.74 -13.14
N HIS A 68 18.70 -5.25 -13.39
CA HIS A 68 19.03 -6.03 -14.59
C HIS A 68 18.88 -7.54 -14.38
N SER A 69 18.50 -7.95 -13.18
CA SER A 69 18.27 -9.34 -12.83
C SER A 69 16.81 -9.73 -13.05
N ASP A 70 16.56 -10.92 -13.57
CA ASP A 70 15.19 -11.51 -13.62
C ASP A 70 14.60 -11.73 -12.21
N LEU A 71 15.46 -11.70 -11.19
CA LEU A 71 15.03 -11.75 -9.80
C LEU A 71 14.67 -10.37 -9.25
N PHE A 72 14.80 -9.26 -9.97
CA PHE A 72 14.51 -7.93 -9.43
C PHE A 72 13.15 -7.87 -8.73
N ASP A 73 13.15 -7.40 -7.48
CA ASP A 73 11.95 -7.24 -6.67
C ASP A 73 12.18 -6.10 -5.66
N PRO A 74 11.65 -4.89 -5.92
CA PRO A 74 11.95 -3.70 -5.12
C PRO A 74 11.50 -3.84 -3.67
N ILE A 75 10.41 -4.58 -3.38
CA ILE A 75 9.96 -4.79 -2.00
C ILE A 75 10.92 -5.74 -1.26
N ARG A 76 11.36 -6.82 -1.91
CA ARG A 76 12.35 -7.72 -1.29
C ARG A 76 13.71 -7.05 -1.14
N ALA A 77 14.11 -6.23 -2.09
CA ALA A 77 15.31 -5.42 -2.00
C ALA A 77 15.25 -4.44 -0.83
N ALA A 78 14.13 -3.72 -0.65
CA ALA A 78 13.93 -2.84 0.51
C ALA A 78 14.03 -3.60 1.84
N ILE A 79 13.39 -4.78 1.95
CA ILE A 79 13.52 -5.64 3.15
C ILE A 79 14.98 -6.04 3.39
N MET A 80 15.71 -6.39 2.34
CA MET A 80 17.12 -6.76 2.45
C MET A 80 17.97 -5.58 2.97
N TYR A 81 17.81 -4.38 2.40
CA TYR A 81 18.51 -3.18 2.85
C TYR A 81 18.28 -2.88 4.34
N VAL A 82 17.04 -3.02 4.81
CA VAL A 82 16.69 -2.88 6.23
C VAL A 82 17.42 -3.91 7.09
N LYS A 83 17.36 -5.19 6.70
CA LYS A 83 17.98 -6.28 7.48
C LYS A 83 19.49 -6.16 7.57
N GLU A 84 20.13 -5.70 6.51
CA GLU A 84 21.58 -5.56 6.43
C GLU A 84 22.06 -4.20 6.97
N GLY A 85 21.15 -3.29 7.33
CA GLY A 85 21.49 -1.96 7.85
C GLY A 85 22.29 -1.10 6.86
N ARG A 86 22.10 -1.31 5.55
CA ARG A 86 22.99 -0.75 4.52
C ARG A 86 22.60 0.66 4.10
N ASP A 87 21.37 0.83 3.61
CA ASP A 87 20.91 2.09 3.02
C ASP A 87 19.40 2.25 3.24
N HIS A 88 19.04 3.13 4.17
CA HIS A 88 17.65 3.34 4.56
C HIS A 88 16.88 4.13 3.49
N ASP A 89 17.53 5.14 2.90
CA ASP A 89 16.90 6.00 1.91
C ASP A 89 16.64 5.25 0.60
N GLU A 90 17.59 4.41 0.16
CA GLU A 90 17.41 3.56 -1.01
C GLU A 90 16.26 2.54 -0.83
N ALA A 91 16.11 2.00 0.37
CA ALA A 91 15.02 1.09 0.68
C ALA A 91 13.64 1.78 0.60
N CYS A 92 13.52 3.00 1.14
CA CYS A 92 12.31 3.81 1.02
C CYS A 92 12.01 4.17 -0.43
N TRP A 93 13.04 4.53 -1.20
CA TRP A 93 12.92 4.84 -2.62
C TRP A 93 12.40 3.67 -3.46
N LEU A 94 12.88 2.45 -3.21
CA LEU A 94 12.36 1.25 -3.87
C LEU A 94 10.89 0.98 -3.51
N VAL A 95 10.49 1.22 -2.25
CA VAL A 95 9.08 1.14 -1.84
C VAL A 95 8.25 2.21 -2.55
N PHE A 96 8.73 3.45 -2.65
CA PHE A 96 8.07 4.52 -3.38
C PHE A 96 7.88 4.16 -4.86
N LEU A 97 8.94 3.75 -5.57
CA LEU A 97 8.86 3.36 -6.98
C LEU A 97 7.93 2.17 -7.20
N SER A 98 7.97 1.18 -6.30
CA SER A 98 7.06 0.03 -6.36
C SER A 98 5.59 0.45 -6.19
N THR A 99 5.34 1.48 -5.39
CA THR A 99 3.99 2.01 -5.11
C THR A 99 3.51 2.92 -6.23
N LEU A 100 4.38 3.77 -6.79
CA LEU A 100 4.09 4.66 -7.92
C LEU A 100 3.71 3.86 -9.16
N ILE A 101 4.50 2.83 -9.49
CA ILE A 101 4.36 2.05 -10.73
C ILE A 101 3.41 0.87 -10.54
N GLY A 102 3.44 0.21 -9.39
CA GLY A 102 2.70 -1.02 -9.11
C GLY A 102 3.27 -2.23 -9.85
N LYS A 103 2.97 -3.42 -9.32
CA LYS A 103 3.35 -4.69 -9.96
C LYS A 103 2.35 -5.06 -11.05
N HIS A 104 2.82 -5.33 -12.26
CA HIS A 104 1.97 -5.90 -13.31
C HIS A 104 1.78 -7.41 -13.11
N LEU A 105 0.56 -7.89 -13.31
CA LEU A 105 0.17 -9.28 -13.06
C LEU A 105 1.10 -10.31 -13.76
N HIS A 106 1.39 -10.08 -15.05
CA HIS A 106 2.17 -11.01 -15.87
C HIS A 106 3.62 -10.60 -16.10
N ALA A 107 3.93 -9.30 -15.96
CA ALA A 107 5.24 -8.75 -16.29
C ALA A 107 6.04 -8.35 -15.05
N GLY A 108 5.47 -8.60 -13.86
CA GLY A 108 6.11 -8.33 -12.58
C GLY A 108 6.51 -6.86 -12.46
N TRP A 109 7.79 -6.65 -12.21
CA TRP A 109 8.39 -5.35 -11.89
C TRP A 109 9.11 -4.71 -13.08
N VAL A 110 8.87 -5.16 -14.32
CA VAL A 110 9.65 -4.72 -15.50
C VAL A 110 9.70 -3.20 -15.67
N THR A 111 8.57 -2.49 -15.48
CA THR A 111 8.53 -1.02 -15.61
C THR A 111 9.37 -0.36 -14.52
N THR A 112 9.26 -0.84 -13.27
CA THR A 112 10.08 -0.35 -12.15
C THR A 112 11.56 -0.64 -12.38
N ALA A 113 11.90 -1.82 -12.88
CA ALA A 113 13.27 -2.22 -13.19
C ALA A 113 13.89 -1.32 -14.27
N GLN A 114 13.14 -1.02 -15.32
CA GLN A 114 13.59 -0.15 -16.41
C GLN A 114 13.79 1.30 -15.97
N ILE A 115 12.90 1.83 -15.11
CA ILE A 115 13.05 3.18 -14.56
C ILE A 115 14.21 3.20 -13.56
N TYR A 116 14.19 2.33 -12.55
CA TYR A 116 15.23 2.29 -11.52
C TYR A 116 16.62 2.01 -12.12
N GLY A 117 16.72 1.02 -13.01
CA GLY A 117 17.95 0.65 -13.69
C GLY A 117 18.31 1.52 -14.90
N ALA A 118 17.66 2.67 -15.10
CA ALA A 118 17.95 3.60 -16.18
C ALA A 118 18.09 2.92 -17.56
N LEU A 119 17.19 1.99 -17.89
CA LEU A 119 17.20 1.18 -19.11
C LEU A 119 18.49 0.38 -19.40
N GLY A 120 19.25 -0.02 -18.38
CA GLY A 120 20.49 -0.77 -18.58
C GLY A 120 21.76 0.05 -18.37
N ASP A 121 21.66 1.33 -18.02
CA ASP A 121 22.81 2.16 -17.72
C ASP A 121 23.54 1.63 -16.47
N ARG A 122 24.86 1.81 -16.42
CA ARG A 122 25.69 1.51 -15.24
C ARG A 122 25.29 2.38 -14.06
N ASN A 123 24.85 3.60 -14.33
CA ASN A 123 24.38 4.52 -13.31
C ASN A 123 22.87 4.40 -13.19
N ILE A 124 22.42 3.69 -12.15
CA ILE A 124 21.01 3.55 -11.82
C ILE A 124 20.44 4.87 -11.25
N TRP A 125 19.12 4.98 -11.19
CA TRP A 125 18.41 6.04 -10.48
C TRP A 125 18.22 5.68 -9.02
N SER A 126 19.33 5.62 -8.26
CA SER A 126 19.33 5.53 -6.78
C SER A 126 18.69 6.77 -6.16
N PHE A 127 18.25 6.68 -4.91
CA PHE A 127 17.72 7.84 -4.19
C PHE A 127 18.73 8.97 -4.13
N GLN A 128 19.99 8.71 -3.77
CA GLN A 128 21.04 9.73 -3.70
C GLN A 128 21.14 10.55 -5.00
N ARG A 129 21.13 9.87 -6.15
CA ARG A 129 21.19 10.52 -7.46
C ARG A 129 19.96 11.38 -7.74
N VAL A 130 18.77 10.85 -7.48
CA VAL A 130 17.50 11.57 -7.71
C VAL A 130 17.34 12.73 -6.72
N GLN A 131 17.80 12.57 -5.48
CA GLN A 131 17.80 13.59 -4.44
C GLN A 131 18.69 14.78 -4.81
N ASN A 132 19.88 14.52 -5.38
CA ASN A 132 20.81 15.55 -5.82
C ASN A 132 20.31 16.35 -7.02
N ASP A 133 19.63 15.70 -7.97
CA ASP A 133 19.10 16.38 -9.15
C ASP A 133 17.79 15.72 -9.65
N PRO A 134 16.64 16.10 -9.07
CA PRO A 134 15.33 15.61 -9.51
C PRO A 134 15.01 16.02 -10.95
N MET A 135 15.54 17.16 -11.41
CA MET A 135 15.32 17.66 -12.76
C MET A 135 16.02 16.80 -13.80
N LEU A 136 17.21 16.29 -13.51
CA LEU A 136 17.90 15.35 -14.38
C LEU A 136 17.10 14.04 -14.53
N PHE A 137 16.48 13.54 -13.46
CA PHE A 137 15.58 12.38 -13.55
C PHE A 137 14.40 12.67 -14.46
N ARG A 138 13.76 13.84 -14.33
CA ARG A 138 12.63 14.24 -15.18
C ARG A 138 13.02 14.34 -16.65
N GLN A 139 14.14 14.99 -16.96
CA GLN A 139 14.64 15.11 -18.32
C GLN A 139 14.95 13.74 -18.93
N TRP A 140 15.61 12.87 -18.15
CA TRP A 140 15.88 11.50 -18.58
C TRP A 140 14.58 10.75 -18.85
N LEU A 141 13.62 10.80 -17.93
CA LEU A 141 12.35 10.09 -18.08
C LEU A 141 11.59 10.59 -19.32
N GLU A 142 11.54 11.91 -19.54
CA GLU A 142 10.89 12.48 -20.73
C GLU A 142 11.52 11.98 -22.03
N ALA A 143 12.86 11.96 -22.09
CA ALA A 143 13.60 11.50 -23.26
C ALA A 143 13.49 9.97 -23.51
N HIS A 144 13.25 9.17 -22.46
CA HIS A 144 13.31 7.71 -22.53
C HIS A 144 11.96 6.99 -22.35
N GLN A 145 10.88 7.71 -22.01
CA GLN A 145 9.57 7.10 -21.72
C GLN A 145 9.02 6.22 -22.85
N ALA A 146 9.36 6.52 -24.12
CA ALA A 146 8.94 5.73 -25.27
C ALA A 146 9.60 4.34 -25.32
N GLY A 147 10.79 4.18 -24.73
CA GLY A 147 11.51 2.91 -24.63
C GLY A 147 11.15 2.10 -23.38
N ILE A 148 10.38 2.67 -22.45
CA ILE A 148 9.94 2.00 -21.23
C ILE A 148 8.66 1.19 -21.53
N GLN A 149 8.70 -0.10 -21.18
CA GLN A 149 7.53 -0.96 -21.25
C GLN A 149 6.51 -0.48 -20.24
N ARG A 150 5.35 -0.01 -20.70
CA ARG A 150 4.27 0.45 -19.82
C ARG A 150 3.45 -0.72 -19.28
N LYS A 151 4.06 -1.55 -18.43
CA LYS A 151 3.42 -2.66 -17.70
C LYS A 151 3.30 -2.28 -16.23
N VAL A 152 2.29 -1.49 -15.91
CA VAL A 152 2.03 -0.93 -14.57
C VAL A 152 0.97 -1.75 -13.83
N GLY A 153 0.92 -1.62 -12.51
CA GLY A 153 -0.11 -2.28 -11.68
C GLY A 153 -1.52 -1.74 -11.96
N ASN A 154 -2.55 -2.51 -11.62
CA ASN A 154 -3.95 -2.16 -11.92
C ASN A 154 -4.38 -0.83 -11.27
N HIS A 155 -3.93 -0.54 -10.05
CA HIS A 155 -4.18 0.75 -9.38
C HIS A 155 -3.48 1.94 -10.06
N ARG A 156 -2.55 1.69 -11.00
CA ARG A 156 -1.69 2.68 -11.65
C ARG A 156 -1.84 2.71 -13.17
N LYS A 157 -2.84 2.02 -13.74
CA LYS A 157 -3.07 1.92 -15.20
C LYS A 157 -3.21 3.27 -15.93
N TYR A 158 -3.58 4.33 -15.22
CA TYR A 158 -3.71 5.68 -15.77
C TYR A 158 -2.48 6.57 -15.54
N LEU A 159 -1.43 6.08 -14.88
CA LEU A 159 -0.20 6.83 -14.67
C LEU A 159 0.45 7.15 -16.02
N SER A 160 0.72 8.45 -16.23
CA SER A 160 1.57 8.95 -17.31
C SER A 160 3.04 8.81 -16.90
N LEU A 161 3.88 8.28 -17.80
CA LEU A 161 5.33 8.19 -17.60
C LEU A 161 6.08 9.45 -18.07
N SER A 162 5.39 10.55 -18.36
CA SER A 162 6.05 11.78 -18.77
C SER A 162 6.91 12.35 -17.64
N GLY A 163 8.06 12.89 -18.03
CA GLY A 163 8.95 13.64 -17.15
C GLY A 163 8.54 15.11 -17.00
N THR A 164 7.75 15.66 -17.93
CA THR A 164 7.42 17.10 -17.97
C THR A 164 5.98 17.42 -17.61
N LYS A 165 5.03 16.51 -17.86
CA LYS A 165 3.60 16.75 -17.60
C LYS A 165 3.30 16.84 -16.10
N PRO A 166 2.36 17.71 -15.69
CA PRO A 166 1.81 17.66 -14.34
C PRO A 166 1.08 16.34 -14.11
N HIS A 167 1.00 15.88 -12.86
CA HIS A 167 0.30 14.65 -12.48
C HIS A 167 0.83 13.40 -13.21
N ALA A 168 2.13 13.38 -13.49
CA ALA A 168 2.85 12.27 -14.12
C ALA A 168 3.99 11.77 -13.22
N ALA A 169 4.62 10.66 -13.63
CA ALA A 169 5.69 10.03 -12.86
C ALA A 169 6.86 10.98 -12.56
N GLY A 170 7.24 11.86 -13.49
CA GLY A 170 8.29 12.86 -13.24
C GLY A 170 7.92 13.87 -12.14
N SER A 171 6.66 14.28 -12.08
CA SER A 171 6.13 15.19 -11.05
C SER A 171 6.00 14.52 -9.70
N ALA A 172 5.56 13.26 -9.69
CA ALA A 172 5.53 12.44 -8.48
C ALA A 172 6.92 12.31 -7.84
N VAL A 173 7.95 12.04 -8.63
CA VAL A 173 9.33 11.86 -8.14
C VAL A 173 9.90 13.16 -7.58
N GLU A 174 9.75 14.27 -8.30
CA GLU A 174 10.23 15.58 -7.85
C GLU A 174 9.58 15.99 -6.52
N THR A 175 8.25 15.95 -6.46
CA THR A 175 7.52 16.31 -5.24
C THR A 175 7.76 15.36 -4.07
N TYR A 176 8.00 14.07 -4.35
CA TYR A 176 8.44 13.10 -3.35
C TYR A 176 9.81 13.45 -2.76
N VAL A 177 10.79 13.78 -3.60
CA VAL A 177 12.12 14.21 -3.11
C VAL A 177 11.99 15.47 -2.27
N THR A 178 11.19 16.45 -2.70
CA THR A 178 10.94 17.67 -1.92
C THR A 178 10.36 17.34 -0.54
N TRP A 179 9.33 16.49 -0.47
CA TRP A 179 8.70 16.06 0.78
C TRP A 179 9.69 15.37 1.74
N VAL A 180 10.59 14.54 1.22
CA VAL A 180 11.65 13.91 2.04
C VAL A 180 12.69 14.94 2.51
N ASN A 181 13.12 15.82 1.60
CA ASN A 181 14.16 16.81 1.87
C ASN A 181 13.74 17.89 2.88
N GLU A 182 12.44 18.11 3.12
CA GLU A 182 11.96 18.94 4.23
C GLU A 182 12.52 18.49 5.60
N ARG A 183 12.91 17.22 5.71
CA ARG A 183 13.52 16.64 6.91
C ARG A 183 14.94 16.11 6.69
N GLY A 184 15.48 16.22 5.49
CA GLY A 184 16.83 15.77 5.12
C GLY A 184 16.87 14.31 4.64
N THR A 185 16.44 13.35 5.47
CA THR A 185 16.41 11.92 5.12
C THR A 185 15.04 11.29 5.38
N HIS A 186 14.77 10.12 4.82
CA HIS A 186 13.53 9.39 5.15
C HIS A 186 13.49 9.00 6.63
N LYS A 187 14.64 8.66 7.21
CA LYS A 187 14.74 8.32 8.63
C LYS A 187 14.28 9.48 9.50
N ASP A 188 14.81 10.67 9.23
CA ASP A 188 14.49 11.88 10.00
C ASP A 188 13.02 12.28 9.81
N LEU A 189 12.48 12.11 8.60
CA LEU A 189 11.06 12.32 8.32
C LEU A 189 10.15 11.44 9.18
N PHE A 190 10.44 10.14 9.23
CA PHE A 190 9.62 9.20 10.01
C PHE A 190 9.83 9.34 11.52
N ASP A 191 11.08 9.53 11.97
CA ASP A 191 11.39 9.72 13.38
C ASP A 191 10.76 11.01 13.91
N HIS A 192 10.76 12.08 13.13
CA HIS A 192 10.10 13.32 13.50
C HIS A 192 8.58 13.13 13.65
N ALA A 193 7.92 12.44 12.70
CA ALA A 193 6.49 12.16 12.82
C ALA A 193 6.18 11.28 14.05
N LEU A 194 7.02 10.29 14.34
CA LEU A 194 6.92 9.47 15.55
C LEU A 194 7.10 10.30 16.83
N GLN A 195 8.08 11.20 16.87
CA GLN A 195 8.29 12.10 18.00
C GLN A 195 7.08 13.02 18.23
N GLN A 196 6.56 13.63 17.17
CA GLN A 196 5.34 14.45 17.25
C GLN A 196 4.12 13.65 17.72
N ALA A 197 4.05 12.37 17.34
CA ALA A 197 3.00 11.45 17.75
C ALA A 197 3.20 10.84 19.15
N ASN A 198 4.18 11.30 19.95
CA ASN A 198 4.55 10.67 21.22
C ASN A 198 4.80 9.15 21.09
N GLN A 199 5.50 8.76 20.02
CA GLN A 199 5.80 7.38 19.66
C GLN A 199 4.57 6.50 19.35
N ASN A 200 3.39 7.10 19.12
CA ASN A 200 2.20 6.37 18.70
C ASN A 200 2.24 6.08 17.18
N PRO A 201 2.31 4.80 16.75
CA PRO A 201 2.41 4.44 15.33
C PRO A 201 1.21 4.85 14.48
N MET A 202 0.01 4.90 15.07
CA MET A 202 -1.23 5.29 14.39
C MET A 202 -1.30 6.79 14.18
N ALA A 203 -0.98 7.58 15.20
CA ALA A 203 -0.92 9.02 15.07
C ALA A 203 0.24 9.46 14.14
N ALA A 204 1.38 8.76 14.15
CA ALA A 204 2.47 9.02 13.22
C ALA A 204 2.09 8.71 11.77
N PHE A 205 1.34 7.62 11.55
CA PHE A 205 0.79 7.31 10.23
C PHE A 205 -0.09 8.43 9.72
N GLU A 206 -1.01 8.94 10.55
CA GLU A 206 -1.91 10.03 10.19
C GLU A 206 -1.17 11.31 9.81
N ILE A 207 -0.20 11.73 10.63
CA ILE A 207 0.65 12.90 10.36
C ILE A 207 1.34 12.77 9.00
N LEU A 208 1.94 11.60 8.74
CA LEU A 208 2.62 11.35 7.47
C LEU A 208 1.63 11.28 6.31
N PHE A 209 0.48 10.65 6.50
CA PHE A 209 -0.55 10.52 5.48
C PHE A 209 -1.07 11.89 5.02
N GLU A 210 -1.29 12.81 5.95
CA GLU A 210 -1.70 14.17 5.64
C GLU A 210 -0.56 14.99 5.02
N SER A 211 0.67 14.92 5.56
CA SER A 211 1.81 15.63 4.94
C SER A 211 2.13 15.16 3.52
N MET A 212 1.90 13.88 3.22
CA MET A 212 2.19 13.31 1.90
C MET A 212 1.19 13.78 0.82
N THR A 213 0.18 14.59 1.15
CA THR A 213 -0.60 15.34 0.14
C THR A 213 0.28 16.23 -0.76
N ALA A 214 1.49 16.57 -0.30
CA ALA A 214 2.50 17.26 -1.08
C ALA A 214 3.03 16.45 -2.28
N VAL A 215 2.92 15.12 -2.25
CA VAL A 215 3.46 14.24 -3.30
C VAL A 215 2.44 14.07 -4.44
N ASP A 216 2.79 14.60 -5.60
CA ASP A 216 1.93 14.55 -6.78
C ASP A 216 1.65 13.10 -7.23
N THR A 217 0.49 12.87 -7.83
CA THR A 217 -0.06 11.56 -8.23
C THR A 217 -0.35 10.57 -7.10
N PHE A 218 0.12 10.85 -5.89
CA PHE A 218 -0.20 10.09 -4.69
C PHE A 218 -1.49 10.64 -4.09
N GLY A 219 -2.60 10.39 -4.78
CA GLY A 219 -3.93 10.47 -4.18
C GLY A 219 -4.04 9.52 -2.97
N ARG A 220 -5.21 9.48 -2.31
CA ARG A 220 -5.44 8.68 -1.10
C ARG A 220 -4.84 7.25 -1.17
N THR A 221 -5.10 6.52 -2.26
CA THR A 221 -4.58 5.15 -2.43
C THR A 221 -3.06 5.09 -2.43
N GLY A 222 -2.38 6.03 -3.10
CA GLY A 222 -0.93 6.02 -3.16
C GLY A 222 -0.26 6.31 -1.81
N ARG A 223 -0.80 7.28 -1.06
CA ARG A 223 -0.33 7.62 0.30
C ARG A 223 -0.51 6.45 1.25
N PHE A 224 -1.71 5.86 1.24
CA PHE A 224 -2.04 4.71 2.08
C PHE A 224 -1.17 3.49 1.75
N ASP A 225 -1.06 3.13 0.47
CA ASP A 225 -0.26 1.98 0.02
C ASP A 225 1.23 2.15 0.38
N TYR A 226 1.77 3.35 0.19
CA TYR A 226 3.18 3.63 0.52
C TYR A 226 3.44 3.51 2.02
N LEU A 227 2.71 4.27 2.85
CA LEU A 227 2.95 4.29 4.29
C LEU A 227 2.67 2.93 4.95
N THR A 228 1.65 2.21 4.49
CA THR A 228 1.42 0.85 4.98
C THR A 228 2.54 -0.10 4.57
N MET A 229 3.12 0.07 3.37
CA MET A 229 4.28 -0.73 2.95
C MET A 229 5.53 -0.40 3.76
N ILE A 230 5.82 0.88 4.02
CA ILE A 230 6.90 1.34 4.91
C ILE A 230 6.84 0.60 6.25
N GLY A 231 5.66 0.55 6.88
CA GLY A 231 5.43 -0.20 8.11
C GLY A 231 5.63 -1.71 7.97
N LYS A 232 5.09 -2.31 6.90
CA LYS A 232 5.16 -3.76 6.65
C LYS A 232 6.58 -4.26 6.42
N VAL A 233 7.40 -3.52 5.68
CA VAL A 233 8.80 -3.92 5.43
C VAL A 233 9.71 -3.62 6.63
N GLY A 234 9.25 -2.76 7.56
CA GLY A 234 9.95 -2.42 8.79
C GLY A 234 10.91 -1.24 8.65
N LEU A 235 10.63 -0.31 7.74
CA LEU A 235 11.39 0.94 7.56
C LEU A 235 11.05 1.97 8.65
N ALA A 236 9.80 1.99 9.11
CA ALA A 236 9.36 2.80 10.25
C ALA A 236 8.21 2.11 11.00
N SER A 237 8.00 2.48 12.27
CA SER A 237 6.89 1.97 13.07
C SER A 237 5.60 2.69 12.72
N LEU A 238 4.96 2.29 11.61
CA LEU A 238 3.73 2.90 11.10
C LEU A 238 2.61 1.86 11.00
N ILE A 239 1.42 2.23 11.48
CA ILE A 239 0.20 1.43 11.41
C ILE A 239 -0.94 2.38 11.05
N PRO A 240 -1.79 2.09 10.06
CA PRO A 240 -2.92 2.96 9.77
C PRO A 240 -3.88 3.02 10.95
N ASP A 241 -4.25 4.24 11.32
CA ASP A 241 -5.25 4.57 12.35
C ASP A 241 -6.68 4.22 11.90
N SER A 242 -6.94 4.33 10.60
CA SER A 242 -8.23 4.04 9.99
C SER A 242 -8.10 3.42 8.59
N PRO A 243 -9.21 2.93 7.99
CA PRO A 243 -9.23 2.55 6.58
C PRO A 243 -9.22 3.74 5.64
N HIS A 244 -9.14 5.00 6.11
CA HIS A 244 -9.00 6.19 5.28
C HIS A 244 -10.01 6.27 4.13
N LEU A 245 -11.32 6.10 4.40
CA LEU A 245 -12.34 6.00 3.36
C LEU A 245 -12.61 7.31 2.59
N ILE A 246 -12.18 8.46 3.13
CA ILE A 246 -12.38 9.76 2.47
C ILE A 246 -11.57 9.79 1.17
N GLY A 247 -12.25 9.99 0.04
CA GLY A 247 -11.63 9.92 -1.29
C GLY A 247 -11.34 8.49 -1.79
N ALA A 248 -11.72 7.46 -1.04
CA ALA A 248 -11.67 6.07 -1.50
C ALA A 248 -12.88 5.73 -2.38
N THR A 249 -12.69 4.83 -3.35
CA THR A 249 -13.77 4.35 -4.23
C THR A 249 -14.18 2.93 -3.89
N GLY A 250 -13.30 1.96 -4.14
CA GLY A 250 -13.53 0.54 -3.85
C GLY A 250 -13.80 0.24 -2.37
N PRO A 251 -12.94 0.68 -1.44
CA PRO A 251 -13.16 0.48 -0.01
C PRO A 251 -14.45 1.13 0.49
N LEU A 252 -14.76 2.36 0.04
CA LEU A 252 -15.98 3.07 0.40
C LEU A 252 -17.23 2.33 -0.07
N ALA A 253 -17.25 1.85 -1.32
CA ALA A 253 -18.35 1.03 -1.83
C ALA A 253 -18.51 -0.27 -1.03
N GLY A 254 -17.42 -0.85 -0.53
CA GLY A 254 -17.45 -2.02 0.34
C GLY A 254 -18.00 -1.72 1.73
N ALA A 255 -17.62 -0.59 2.33
CA ALA A 255 -18.17 -0.16 3.62
C ALA A 255 -19.68 0.14 3.51
N HIS A 256 -20.10 0.83 2.45
CA HIS A 256 -21.51 1.04 2.13
C HIS A 256 -22.28 -0.28 2.01
N LEU A 257 -21.74 -1.24 1.26
CA LEU A 257 -22.37 -2.56 1.14
C LEU A 257 -22.44 -3.26 2.51
N LEU A 258 -21.37 -3.22 3.29
CA LEU A 258 -21.27 -3.91 4.58
C LEU A 258 -22.31 -3.41 5.58
N PHE A 259 -22.37 -2.09 5.79
CA PHE A 259 -23.22 -1.50 6.82
C PHE A 259 -24.63 -1.22 6.34
N ASP A 260 -24.79 -0.75 5.10
CA ASP A 260 -26.08 -0.26 4.60
C ASP A 260 -26.79 -1.28 3.69
N GLY A 261 -26.06 -2.29 3.20
CA GLY A 261 -26.59 -3.29 2.26
C GLY A 261 -26.64 -2.81 0.81
N ASP A 262 -26.17 -1.58 0.54
CA ASP A 262 -26.18 -0.96 -0.77
C ASP A 262 -24.88 -0.18 -1.00
N LYS A 263 -24.14 -0.54 -2.05
CA LYS A 263 -22.88 0.13 -2.47
C LYS A 263 -23.05 1.62 -2.79
N LYS A 264 -24.27 2.06 -3.11
CA LYS A 264 -24.61 3.43 -3.50
C LYS A 264 -25.29 4.22 -2.38
N SER A 265 -25.27 3.70 -1.15
CA SER A 265 -25.79 4.41 0.01
C SER A 265 -25.18 5.82 0.14
N ARG A 266 -25.88 6.71 0.82
CA ARG A 266 -25.47 8.11 1.04
C ARG A 266 -24.80 8.33 2.40
N THR A 267 -24.60 7.29 3.21
CA THR A 267 -23.87 7.40 4.48
C THR A 267 -22.49 7.99 4.22
N SER A 268 -22.09 9.04 4.95
CA SER A 268 -20.83 9.70 4.65
C SER A 268 -19.62 8.78 4.89
N ALA A 269 -18.56 8.99 4.10
CA ALA A 269 -17.30 8.25 4.24
C ALA A 269 -16.76 8.34 5.67
N THR A 270 -16.80 9.51 6.31
CA THR A 270 -16.40 9.71 7.73
C THR A 270 -17.17 8.83 8.71
N VAL A 271 -18.48 8.66 8.50
CA VAL A 271 -19.30 7.80 9.37
C VAL A 271 -18.93 6.34 9.16
N LEU A 272 -18.77 5.91 7.91
CA LEU A 272 -18.40 4.53 7.57
C LEU A 272 -16.97 4.18 8.01
N ASP A 273 -16.07 5.15 7.95
CA ASP A 273 -14.68 4.99 8.36
C ASP A 273 -14.58 4.70 9.85
N ARG A 274 -15.24 5.52 10.68
CA ARG A 274 -15.39 5.29 12.12
C ARG A 274 -16.05 3.93 12.42
N LYS A 275 -17.12 3.57 11.70
CA LYS A 275 -17.77 2.26 11.87
C LYS A 275 -16.83 1.10 11.54
N LEU A 276 -15.99 1.22 10.51
CA LEU A 276 -14.98 0.21 10.21
C LEU A 276 -13.88 0.16 11.28
N VAL A 277 -13.49 1.29 11.85
CA VAL A 277 -12.56 1.32 13.00
C VAL A 277 -13.16 0.58 14.19
N GLU A 278 -14.41 0.88 14.56
CA GLU A 278 -15.14 0.18 15.62
C GLU A 278 -15.22 -1.33 15.35
N LEU A 279 -15.62 -1.72 14.14
CA LEU A 279 -15.67 -3.12 13.73
C LEU A 279 -14.30 -3.79 13.82
N GLY A 280 -13.25 -3.15 13.27
CA GLY A 280 -11.88 -3.68 13.26
C GLY A 280 -11.33 -3.91 14.65
N ASN A 281 -11.58 -2.97 15.57
CA ASN A 281 -11.22 -3.14 16.97
C ASN A 281 -11.96 -4.31 17.61
N ALA A 282 -13.27 -4.44 17.36
CA ALA A 282 -14.09 -5.53 17.90
C ALA A 282 -13.65 -6.91 17.39
N ILE A 283 -13.29 -7.03 16.11
CA ILE A 283 -12.85 -8.30 15.50
C ILE A 283 -11.32 -8.48 15.52
N GLN A 284 -10.58 -7.56 16.14
CA GLN A 284 -9.13 -7.56 16.26
C GLN A 284 -8.39 -7.64 14.91
N VAL A 285 -8.88 -6.90 13.93
CA VAL A 285 -8.31 -6.82 12.58
C VAL A 285 -7.80 -5.41 12.31
N ARG A 286 -6.54 -5.31 11.85
CA ARG A 286 -5.90 -4.05 11.48
C ARG A 286 -6.62 -3.34 10.33
N MET A 287 -6.50 -2.02 10.28
CA MET A 287 -7.22 -1.19 9.31
C MET A 287 -6.78 -1.42 7.87
N ASP A 288 -5.50 -1.72 7.59
CA ASP A 288 -5.06 -2.08 6.24
C ASP A 288 -5.60 -3.43 5.76
N VAL A 289 -5.91 -4.34 6.68
CA VAL A 289 -6.51 -5.63 6.36
C VAL A 289 -7.99 -5.45 6.06
N LEU A 290 -8.68 -4.67 6.88
CA LEU A 290 -10.10 -4.35 6.68
C LEU A 290 -10.32 -3.58 5.38
N GLU A 291 -9.52 -2.55 5.11
CA GLU A 291 -9.58 -1.74 3.90
C GLU A 291 -9.55 -2.61 2.64
N ASP A 292 -8.58 -3.51 2.56
CA ASP A 292 -8.45 -4.37 1.39
C ASP A 292 -9.55 -5.44 1.35
N ALA A 293 -9.92 -5.99 2.51
CA ALA A 293 -10.99 -6.98 2.59
C ALA A 293 -12.32 -6.42 2.09
N VAL A 294 -12.74 -5.23 2.52
CA VAL A 294 -13.98 -4.60 2.04
C VAL A 294 -13.88 -4.20 0.57
N CYS A 295 -12.72 -3.72 0.13
CA CYS A 295 -12.48 -3.33 -1.26
C CYS A 295 -12.60 -4.52 -2.23
N ASN A 296 -12.11 -5.70 -1.83
CA ASN A 296 -12.15 -6.90 -2.65
C ASN A 296 -13.47 -7.67 -2.50
N TRP A 297 -13.99 -7.81 -1.29
CA TRP A 297 -15.26 -8.46 -1.01
C TRP A 297 -16.40 -7.83 -1.81
N GLN A 298 -16.49 -6.50 -1.86
CA GLN A 298 -17.60 -5.85 -2.55
C GLN A 298 -17.68 -6.21 -4.02
N LYS A 299 -16.57 -6.56 -4.69
CA LYS A 299 -16.58 -6.91 -6.11
C LYS A 299 -17.38 -8.18 -6.37
N ASN A 300 -17.35 -9.14 -5.46
CA ASN A 300 -18.05 -10.42 -5.54
C ASN A 300 -18.53 -10.83 -4.13
N PRO A 301 -19.62 -10.22 -3.60
CA PRO A 301 -19.94 -10.34 -2.19
C PRO A 301 -20.38 -11.74 -1.78
N SER A 302 -20.90 -12.55 -2.70
CA SER A 302 -21.35 -13.92 -2.43
C SER A 302 -20.29 -14.99 -2.76
N ASN A 303 -19.16 -14.62 -3.36
CA ASN A 303 -18.13 -15.56 -3.82
C ASN A 303 -16.74 -15.02 -3.54
N PHE A 304 -15.94 -15.74 -2.77
CA PHE A 304 -14.54 -15.37 -2.58
C PHE A 304 -13.75 -15.44 -3.88
N VAL A 305 -13.10 -14.33 -4.19
CA VAL A 305 -12.15 -14.22 -5.31
C VAL A 305 -10.82 -13.71 -4.74
N PRO A 306 -9.75 -14.52 -4.78
CA PRO A 306 -8.46 -14.13 -4.25
C PRO A 306 -7.87 -12.97 -5.05
N PHE A 307 -7.21 -12.04 -4.37
CA PHE A 307 -6.46 -10.97 -5.01
C PHE A 307 -5.27 -11.55 -5.79
N ARG A 308 -5.07 -11.10 -7.04
CA ARG A 308 -4.00 -11.60 -7.92
C ARG A 308 -2.94 -10.56 -8.30
N GLY A 309 -3.12 -9.29 -7.95
CA GLY A 309 -2.30 -8.17 -8.44
C GLY A 309 -2.99 -7.40 -9.56
#